data_AF-A0A1D8D069-F1
#
_entry.id   AF-A0A1D8D069-F1
#
_cell.length_a   1.000
_cell.length_b   1.000
_cell.length_c   1.000
_cell.angle_alpha   90.00
_cell.angle_beta   90.00
_cell.angle_gamma   90.00
#
_symmetry.space_group_name_H-M   'P 1'
#
loop_
_entity.id
_entity.type
_entity.pdbx_description
1 polymer ?
#
loop_
_entity_poly.entity_id
_entity_poly.type
_entity_poly.pdbx_seq_one_letter_code
_entity_poly.pdbx_strand_id
1 'polypeptide(L)'
;MSVPGNIRAVLTGDLVRSSRLASGLSREAMAELRLAANDFNSAFPETVHGEMDTFRHDSWQLLLDNPVLAFRAALFLRCVLRMKSSASIKYDTRISIGLGPVEYVAEQRISDSRGLAFTLSGKGLDGMKQTLLAFDGAFANRDGWCDVTHGVVPLLDCVVSDWTPVESGVVSAALLGKNQAETVDYLLARQGDAPSRQAVSDSLSRAHWNTVLDVLIRMEEKIFRSLDYGFVQA
;
A
#
# COMPACT_ATOMS: atom_id res chain seq x y z
N MET A 1 20.49 -28.64 4.16
CA MET A 1 20.84 -27.23 4.47
C MET A 1 19.74 -26.38 3.87
N SER A 2 18.93 -25.75 4.70
CA SER A 2 17.70 -25.04 4.32
C SER A 2 18.02 -23.73 3.63
N VAL A 3 17.48 -23.54 2.44
CA VAL A 3 17.41 -22.22 1.78
C VAL A 3 16.67 -21.26 2.72
N PRO A 4 17.21 -20.08 3.07
CA PRO A 4 16.47 -19.10 3.87
C PRO A 4 15.16 -18.74 3.16
N GLY A 5 14.04 -18.92 3.86
CA GLY A 5 12.68 -18.93 3.28
C GLY A 5 12.23 -17.60 2.65
N ASN A 6 11.31 -17.72 1.68
CA ASN A 6 10.67 -16.66 0.89
C ASN A 6 10.49 -15.33 1.66
N ILE A 7 11.38 -14.36 1.43
CA ILE A 7 11.17 -12.99 1.90
C ILE A 7 9.93 -12.44 1.20
N ARG A 8 8.97 -11.98 1.99
CA ARG A 8 7.69 -11.41 1.52
C ARG A 8 7.42 -10.10 2.23
N ALA A 9 6.44 -9.35 1.73
CA ALA A 9 5.95 -8.15 2.40
C ALA A 9 4.55 -8.39 2.95
N VAL A 10 4.30 -7.90 4.15
CA VAL A 10 2.97 -7.87 4.77
C VAL A 10 2.58 -6.42 4.97
N LEU A 11 1.40 -6.06 4.47
CA LEU A 11 0.78 -4.76 4.73
C LEU A 11 -0.30 -5.00 5.77
N THR A 12 -0.18 -4.36 6.93
CA THR A 12 -1.20 -4.39 7.98
C THR A 12 -1.72 -2.97 8.16
N GLY A 13 -3.03 -2.79 8.18
CA GLY A 13 -3.64 -1.47 8.24
C GLY A 13 -4.97 -1.43 8.95
N ASP A 14 -5.43 -0.21 9.23
CA ASP A 14 -6.77 0.04 9.72
C ASP A 14 -7.34 1.37 9.20
N LEU A 15 -8.67 1.49 9.24
CA LEU A 15 -9.36 2.69 8.76
C LEU A 15 -9.13 3.87 9.69
N VAL A 16 -8.73 5.01 9.11
CA VAL A 16 -8.55 6.25 9.86
C VAL A 16 -9.87 6.70 10.47
N ARG A 17 -9.89 6.88 11.80
CA ARG A 17 -11.06 7.34 12.57
C ARG A 17 -12.31 6.47 12.35
N SER A 18 -12.13 5.15 12.18
CA SER A 18 -13.20 4.16 12.05
C SER A 18 -14.34 4.33 13.08
N SER A 19 -14.01 4.63 14.33
CA SER A 19 -14.96 4.89 15.43
C SER A 19 -15.94 6.05 15.19
N ARG A 20 -15.64 6.95 14.24
CA ARG A 20 -16.50 8.07 13.84
C ARG A 20 -17.29 7.78 12.57
N LEU A 21 -17.01 6.68 11.88
CA LEU A 21 -17.75 6.24 10.71
C LEU A 21 -18.96 5.42 11.15
N ALA A 22 -20.09 5.62 10.46
CA ALA A 22 -21.21 4.70 10.59
C ALA A 22 -20.76 3.29 10.15
N SER A 23 -21.30 2.24 10.78
CA SER A 23 -20.90 0.84 10.52
C SER A 23 -21.01 0.43 9.05
N GLY A 24 -22.00 0.95 8.32
CA GLY A 24 -22.15 0.74 6.88
C GLY A 24 -20.97 1.29 6.08
N LEU A 25 -20.55 2.52 6.36
CA LEU A 25 -19.44 3.19 5.69
C LEU A 25 -18.10 2.48 5.94
N SER A 26 -17.87 1.99 7.16
CA SER A 26 -16.69 1.18 7.48
C SER A 26 -16.67 -0.12 6.67
N ARG A 27 -17.83 -0.79 6.53
CA ARG A 27 -17.94 -2.01 5.74
C ARG A 27 -17.70 -1.76 4.25
N GLU A 28 -18.23 -0.67 3.71
CA GLU A 28 -18.01 -0.25 2.32
C GLU A 28 -16.53 0.05 2.07
N ALA A 29 -15.86 0.78 2.96
CA ALA A 29 -14.43 1.06 2.84
C ALA A 29 -13.58 -0.24 2.84
N MET A 30 -13.91 -1.22 3.69
CA MET A 30 -13.22 -2.51 3.69
C MET A 30 -13.50 -3.32 2.42
N ALA A 31 -14.71 -3.26 1.88
CA ALA A 31 -15.02 -3.89 0.59
C ALA A 31 -14.22 -3.23 -0.56
N GLU A 32 -14.09 -1.91 -0.55
CA GLU A 32 -13.27 -1.17 -1.52
C GLU A 32 -11.79 -1.56 -1.44
N LEU A 33 -11.23 -1.72 -0.24
CA LEU A 33 -9.84 -2.19 -0.07
C LEU A 33 -9.62 -3.61 -0.61
N ARG A 34 -10.58 -4.52 -0.43
CA ARG A 34 -10.52 -5.87 -1.01
C ARG A 34 -10.52 -5.83 -2.54
N LEU A 35 -11.44 -5.06 -3.12
CA LEU A 35 -11.50 -4.87 -4.58
C LEU A 35 -10.19 -4.25 -5.10
N ALA A 36 -9.64 -3.27 -4.38
CA ALA A 36 -8.36 -2.67 -4.71
C ALA A 36 -7.23 -3.70 -4.72
N ALA A 37 -7.12 -4.56 -3.69
CA ALA A 37 -6.11 -5.60 -3.67
C ALA A 37 -6.20 -6.53 -4.90
N ASN A 38 -7.41 -6.86 -5.34
CA ASN A 38 -7.65 -7.66 -6.55
C ASN A 38 -7.27 -6.91 -7.83
N ASP A 39 -7.60 -5.62 -7.92
CA ASP A 39 -7.19 -4.76 -9.05
C ASP A 39 -5.67 -4.66 -9.14
N PHE A 40 -5.00 -4.53 -7.99
CA PHE A 40 -3.55 -4.45 -7.91
C PHE A 40 -2.90 -5.74 -8.39
N ASN A 41 -3.39 -6.90 -7.95
CA ASN A 41 -2.91 -8.20 -8.43
C ASN A 41 -3.20 -8.44 -9.92
N SER A 42 -4.30 -7.87 -10.43
CA SER A 42 -4.63 -7.95 -11.87
C SER A 42 -3.68 -7.10 -12.71
N ALA A 43 -3.25 -5.93 -12.20
CA ALA A 43 -2.25 -5.08 -12.86
C ALA A 43 -0.82 -5.63 -12.72
N PHE A 44 -0.52 -6.28 -11.59
CA PHE A 44 0.77 -6.88 -11.28
C PHE A 44 0.55 -8.35 -10.88
N PRO A 45 0.42 -9.27 -11.86
CA PRO A 45 0.19 -10.69 -11.58
C PRO A 45 1.22 -11.29 -10.62
N GLU A 46 0.79 -12.28 -9.84
CA GLU A 46 1.63 -13.02 -8.88
C GLU A 46 2.22 -12.14 -7.76
N THR A 47 1.65 -10.95 -7.53
CA THR A 47 2.11 -10.02 -6.49
C THR A 47 1.40 -10.24 -5.17
N VAL A 48 0.08 -10.45 -5.19
CA VAL A 48 -0.73 -10.65 -3.99
C VAL A 48 -0.92 -12.13 -3.74
N HIS A 49 -0.66 -12.56 -2.50
CA HIS A 49 -0.93 -13.90 -2.04
C HIS A 49 -2.34 -14.01 -1.48
N GLY A 50 -3.19 -14.84 -2.08
CA GLY A 50 -4.57 -15.05 -1.62
C GLY A 50 -5.41 -13.77 -1.69
N GLU A 51 -6.27 -13.56 -0.69
CA GLU A 51 -7.16 -12.40 -0.60
C GLU A 51 -6.86 -11.56 0.65
N MET A 52 -7.16 -10.26 0.59
CA MET A 52 -7.06 -9.39 1.76
C MET A 52 -7.96 -9.88 2.89
N ASP A 53 -7.34 -10.20 4.03
CA ASP A 53 -8.04 -10.61 5.24
C ASP A 53 -8.43 -9.38 6.06
N THR A 54 -9.59 -9.45 6.70
CA THR A 54 -10.07 -8.41 7.61
C THR A 54 -10.30 -9.03 8.98
N PHE A 55 -9.71 -8.44 10.00
CA PHE A 55 -9.80 -8.92 11.38
C PHE A 55 -9.97 -7.70 12.28
N ARG A 56 -10.80 -7.82 13.31
CA ARG A 56 -11.28 -6.66 14.09
C ARG A 56 -12.04 -5.69 13.14
N HIS A 57 -12.98 -4.90 13.66
CA HIS A 57 -14.03 -4.29 12.83
C HIS A 57 -13.53 -3.29 11.76
N ASP A 58 -12.26 -2.90 11.83
CA ASP A 58 -11.64 -1.84 11.03
C ASP A 58 -10.20 -2.16 10.59
N SER A 59 -9.66 -3.35 10.88
CA SER A 59 -8.29 -3.72 10.50
C SER A 59 -8.25 -4.76 9.37
N TRP A 60 -7.21 -4.68 8.56
CA TRP A 60 -6.98 -5.54 7.41
C TRP A 60 -5.50 -5.91 7.29
N GLN A 61 -5.25 -7.02 6.59
CA GLN A 61 -3.90 -7.47 6.28
C GLN A 61 -3.84 -8.08 4.88
N LEU A 62 -2.74 -7.79 4.19
CA LEU A 62 -2.46 -8.24 2.83
C LEU A 62 -1.04 -8.81 2.77
N LEU A 63 -0.90 -10.02 2.22
CA LEU A 63 0.39 -10.64 1.98
C LEU A 63 0.78 -10.45 0.52
N LEU A 64 2.01 -10.00 0.28
CA LEU A 64 2.58 -9.85 -1.04
C LEU A 64 3.67 -10.91 -1.27
N ASP A 65 3.46 -11.76 -2.27
CA ASP A 65 4.47 -12.69 -2.78
C ASP A 65 5.60 -11.95 -3.49
N ASN A 66 5.30 -10.82 -4.15
CA ASN A 66 6.31 -9.91 -4.68
C ASN A 66 6.51 -8.70 -3.74
N PRO A 67 7.51 -8.74 -2.83
CA PRO A 67 7.75 -7.67 -1.88
C PRO A 67 8.26 -6.37 -2.52
N VAL A 68 8.79 -6.41 -3.76
CA VAL A 68 9.32 -5.23 -4.46
C VAL A 68 8.27 -4.14 -4.56
N LEU A 69 7.01 -4.52 -4.77
CA LEU A 69 5.88 -3.61 -4.97
C LEU A 69 5.20 -3.14 -3.67
N ALA A 70 5.78 -3.39 -2.49
CA ALA A 70 5.13 -3.12 -1.21
C ALA A 70 4.75 -1.63 -1.00
N PHE A 71 5.64 -0.69 -1.34
CA PHE A 71 5.34 0.74 -1.24
C PHE A 71 4.27 1.17 -2.24
N ARG A 72 4.35 0.67 -3.49
CA ARG A 72 3.36 0.95 -4.52
C ARG A 72 1.97 0.46 -4.11
N ALA A 73 1.88 -0.77 -3.60
CA ALA A 73 0.64 -1.35 -3.09
C ALA A 73 0.06 -0.51 -1.94
N ALA A 74 0.90 -0.10 -0.98
CA ALA A 74 0.47 0.73 0.14
C ALA A 74 -0.09 2.09 -0.32
N LEU A 75 0.63 2.79 -1.20
CA LEU A 75 0.13 4.07 -1.73
C LEU A 75 -1.16 3.89 -2.54
N PHE A 76 -1.26 2.81 -3.31
CA PHE A 76 -2.45 2.50 -4.11
C PHE A 76 -3.68 2.29 -3.21
N LEU A 77 -3.57 1.50 -2.15
CA LEU A 77 -4.66 1.26 -1.20
C LEU A 77 -5.12 2.55 -0.50
N ARG A 78 -4.18 3.42 -0.11
CA ARG A 78 -4.51 4.75 0.42
C ARG A 78 -5.23 5.61 -0.61
N CYS A 79 -4.74 5.68 -1.84
CA CYS A 79 -5.38 6.44 -2.91
C CYS A 79 -6.81 5.99 -3.17
N VAL A 80 -7.06 4.68 -3.16
CA VAL A 80 -8.40 4.13 -3.40
C VAL A 80 -9.40 4.54 -2.33
N LEU A 81 -9.01 4.57 -1.07
CA LEU A 81 -9.89 5.10 -0.03
C LEU A 81 -10.03 6.61 -0.10
N ARG A 82 -8.93 7.33 -0.28
CA ARG A 82 -8.94 8.79 -0.32
C ARG A 82 -9.80 9.35 -1.44
N MET A 83 -9.87 8.69 -2.60
CA MET A 83 -10.72 9.13 -3.71
C MET A 83 -12.22 9.07 -3.37
N LYS A 84 -12.64 8.30 -2.35
CA LYS A 84 -14.02 8.23 -1.87
C LYS A 84 -14.35 9.35 -0.87
N SER A 85 -13.38 10.18 -0.48
CA SER A 85 -13.60 11.27 0.47
C SER A 85 -14.47 12.38 -0.12
N SER A 86 -15.23 13.03 0.75
CA SER A 86 -16.09 14.18 0.46
C SER A 86 -15.82 15.32 1.46
N ALA A 87 -16.58 16.41 1.34
CA ALA A 87 -16.49 17.52 2.29
C ALA A 87 -16.86 17.10 3.74
N SER A 88 -17.73 16.09 3.90
CA SER A 88 -18.23 15.65 5.21
C SER A 88 -17.52 14.40 5.73
N ILE A 89 -16.94 13.59 4.86
CA ILE A 89 -16.32 12.30 5.23
C ILE A 89 -14.92 12.22 4.63
N LYS A 90 -13.93 11.94 5.48
CA LYS A 90 -12.54 11.73 5.07
C LYS A 90 -12.19 10.26 5.23
N TYR A 91 -11.98 9.56 4.12
CA TYR A 91 -11.50 8.19 4.08
C TYR A 91 -9.99 8.16 3.85
N ASP A 92 -9.30 7.36 4.64
CA ASP A 92 -7.90 6.96 4.44
C ASP A 92 -7.65 5.71 5.30
N THR A 93 -6.53 5.05 5.08
CA THR A 93 -6.08 3.91 5.90
C THR A 93 -4.67 4.16 6.42
N ARG A 94 -4.43 3.79 7.67
CA ARG A 94 -3.08 3.60 8.16
C ARG A 94 -2.52 2.32 7.56
N ILE A 95 -1.26 2.31 7.17
CA ILE A 95 -0.59 1.13 6.64
C ILE A 95 0.81 1.03 7.25
N SER A 96 1.12 -0.12 7.82
CA SER A 96 2.48 -0.52 8.15
C SER A 96 2.93 -1.67 7.24
N ILE A 97 4.07 -1.49 6.60
CA ILE A 97 4.73 -2.48 5.76
C ILE A 97 5.78 -3.20 6.59
N GLY A 98 5.68 -4.52 6.66
CA GLY A 98 6.69 -5.41 7.23
C GLY A 98 7.35 -6.24 6.14
N LEU A 99 8.67 -6.13 5.98
CA LEU A 99 9.43 -6.89 4.98
C LEU A 99 10.32 -7.95 5.66
N GLY A 100 10.15 -9.22 5.35
CA GLY A 100 10.98 -10.25 5.98
C GLY A 100 10.55 -11.68 5.64
N PRO A 101 11.23 -12.68 6.25
CA PRO A 101 10.87 -14.08 6.07
C PRO A 101 9.47 -14.36 6.61
N VAL A 102 8.74 -15.18 5.86
CA VAL A 102 7.46 -15.77 6.27
C VAL A 102 7.68 -17.26 6.56
N GLU A 103 7.28 -17.69 7.74
CA GLU A 103 7.52 -19.05 8.25
C GLU A 103 6.34 -19.98 7.95
N TYR A 104 5.12 -19.43 8.01
CA TYR A 104 3.89 -20.16 7.77
C TYR A 104 2.84 -19.24 7.17
N VAL A 105 2.15 -19.72 6.14
CA VAL A 105 1.00 -19.04 5.54
C VAL A 105 -0.23 -19.92 5.71
N ALA A 106 -1.22 -19.40 6.42
CA ALA A 106 -2.50 -20.07 6.57
C ALA A 106 -3.34 -19.88 5.31
N GLU A 107 -3.81 -20.98 4.72
CA GLU A 107 -4.57 -20.96 3.46
C GLU A 107 -5.91 -20.22 3.56
N GLN A 108 -6.55 -20.27 4.74
CA GLN A 108 -7.90 -19.73 4.92
C GLN A 108 -7.93 -18.29 5.41
N ARG A 109 -6.95 -17.89 6.24
CA ARG A 109 -6.93 -16.56 6.89
C ARG A 109 -5.49 -16.07 7.00
N ILE A 110 -5.16 -15.05 6.23
CA ILE A 110 -3.81 -14.47 6.25
C ILE A 110 -3.42 -14.03 7.67
N SER A 111 -4.35 -13.55 8.49
CA SER A 111 -4.09 -13.15 9.87
C SER A 111 -3.64 -14.27 10.82
N ASP A 112 -3.84 -15.54 10.45
CA ASP A 112 -3.35 -16.70 11.20
C ASP A 112 -1.91 -17.13 10.79
N SER A 113 -1.34 -16.48 9.78
CA SER A 113 0.02 -16.71 9.29
C SER A 113 1.09 -16.22 10.28
N ARG A 114 2.33 -16.67 10.11
CA ARG A 114 3.45 -16.38 11.02
C ARG A 114 4.75 -16.05 10.26
N GLY A 115 5.57 -15.22 10.88
CA GLY A 115 6.88 -14.83 10.37
C GLY A 115 7.26 -13.40 10.78
N LEU A 116 8.49 -13.03 10.46
CA LEU A 116 9.02 -11.72 10.80
C LEU A 116 8.26 -10.61 10.07
N ALA A 117 7.90 -10.78 8.81
CA ALA A 117 7.11 -9.79 8.05
C ALA A 117 5.77 -9.44 8.73
N PHE A 118 5.06 -10.46 9.23
CA PHE A 118 3.82 -10.29 10.00
C PHE A 118 4.07 -9.54 11.31
N THR A 119 5.13 -9.91 12.04
CA THR A 119 5.49 -9.28 13.32
C THR A 119 5.86 -7.80 13.13
N LEU A 120 6.66 -7.48 12.12
CA LEU A 120 7.11 -6.13 11.82
C LEU A 120 5.95 -5.22 11.41
N SER A 121 5.08 -5.67 10.50
CA SER A 121 3.91 -4.88 10.09
C SER A 121 2.92 -4.65 11.23
N GLY A 122 2.67 -5.66 12.08
CA GLY A 122 1.81 -5.51 13.25
C GLY A 122 2.35 -4.51 14.26
N LYS A 123 3.62 -4.67 14.68
CA LYS A 123 4.28 -3.74 15.62
C LYS A 123 4.39 -2.32 15.06
N GLY A 124 4.66 -2.21 13.76
CA GLY A 124 4.73 -0.93 13.08
C GLY A 124 3.39 -0.22 13.12
N LEU A 125 2.27 -0.93 12.86
CA LEU A 125 0.93 -0.35 12.97
C LEU A 125 0.60 0.08 14.41
N ASP A 126 0.90 -0.76 15.40
CA ASP A 126 0.69 -0.44 16.82
C ASP A 126 1.50 0.79 17.28
N GLY A 127 2.68 1.01 16.69
CA GLY A 127 3.55 2.14 16.97
C GLY A 127 3.16 3.46 16.28
N MET A 128 2.25 3.43 15.30
CA MET A 128 1.85 4.62 14.55
C MET A 128 1.03 5.59 15.40
N LYS A 129 1.46 6.85 15.43
CA LYS A 129 0.75 7.94 16.12
C LYS A 129 -0.07 8.76 15.12
N GLN A 130 0.56 9.77 14.52
CA GLN A 130 -0.09 10.69 13.57
C GLN A 130 0.21 10.33 12.11
N THR A 131 1.17 9.45 11.86
CA THR A 131 1.52 8.99 10.52
C THR A 131 0.51 7.97 10.01
N LEU A 132 0.34 7.91 8.70
CA LEU A 132 -0.53 6.95 8.01
C LEU A 132 0.26 5.94 7.18
N LEU A 133 1.58 6.07 7.11
CA LEU A 133 2.48 5.08 6.53
C LEU A 133 3.66 4.79 7.47
N ALA A 134 3.98 3.51 7.63
CA ALA A 134 5.18 3.04 8.32
C ALA A 134 5.83 1.88 7.55
N PHE A 135 7.12 1.69 7.77
CA PHE A 135 7.89 0.60 7.17
C PHE A 135 8.88 0.06 8.20
N ASP A 136 9.00 -1.26 8.25
CA ASP A 136 10.11 -1.94 8.92
C ASP A 136 10.46 -3.21 8.14
N GLY A 137 11.70 -3.65 8.24
CA GLY A 137 12.19 -4.78 7.48
C GLY A 137 13.34 -5.53 8.14
N ALA A 138 13.52 -6.79 7.77
CA ALA A 138 14.64 -7.63 8.22
C ALA A 138 16.02 -7.00 7.93
N PHE A 139 16.07 -6.07 6.96
CA PHE A 139 17.26 -5.32 6.57
C PHE A 139 17.26 -3.87 7.04
N ALA A 140 16.27 -3.43 7.83
CA ALA A 140 16.08 -2.03 8.20
C ALA A 140 17.27 -1.44 8.97
N ASN A 141 18.03 -2.27 9.68
CA ASN A 141 19.24 -1.89 10.42
C ASN A 141 20.52 -1.92 9.56
N ARG A 142 20.42 -2.16 8.24
CA ARG A 142 21.54 -2.11 7.29
C ARG A 142 21.64 -0.72 6.63
N ASP A 143 22.80 -0.42 6.07
CA ASP A 143 23.11 0.90 5.50
C ASP A 143 22.03 1.42 4.52
N GLY A 144 21.62 2.67 4.76
CA GLY A 144 20.65 3.41 3.95
C GLY A 144 19.17 3.01 4.12
N TRP A 145 18.82 2.01 4.93
CA TRP A 145 17.41 1.74 5.26
C TRP A 145 16.86 2.63 6.39
N CYS A 146 17.75 3.17 7.22
CA CYS A 146 17.38 4.19 8.20
C CYS A 146 16.81 5.44 7.52
N ASP A 147 17.46 5.91 6.44
CA ASP A 147 17.01 7.09 5.68
C ASP A 147 15.66 6.85 4.97
N VAL A 148 15.44 5.62 4.50
CA VAL A 148 14.12 5.23 3.98
C VAL A 148 13.07 5.35 5.06
N THR A 149 13.31 4.70 6.21
CA THR A 149 12.33 4.58 7.30
C THR A 149 12.01 5.93 7.93
N HIS A 150 13.02 6.78 8.13
CA HIS A 150 12.88 8.05 8.87
C HIS A 150 12.86 9.30 7.98
N GLY A 151 13.11 9.17 6.68
CA GLY A 151 13.11 10.28 5.72
C GLY A 151 12.11 10.07 4.60
N VAL A 152 12.30 9.03 3.77
CA VAL A 152 11.48 8.79 2.57
C VAL A 152 10.04 8.44 2.93
N VAL A 153 9.82 7.54 3.89
CA VAL A 153 8.48 7.09 4.27
C VAL A 153 7.63 8.20 4.86
N PRO A 154 8.12 9.02 5.82
CA PRO A 154 7.38 10.19 6.29
C PRO A 154 7.09 11.22 5.18
N LEU A 155 7.99 11.39 4.22
CA LEU A 155 7.76 12.31 3.10
C LEU A 155 6.66 11.80 2.16
N LEU A 156 6.68 10.50 1.81
CA LEU A 156 5.60 9.87 1.05
C LEU A 156 4.27 9.96 1.79
N ASP A 157 4.27 9.72 3.11
CA ASP A 157 3.09 9.86 3.95
C ASP A 157 2.51 11.27 3.87
N CYS A 158 3.35 12.30 3.96
CA CYS A 158 2.96 13.69 3.85
C CYS A 158 2.33 14.00 2.48
N VAL A 159 3.04 13.67 1.39
CA VAL A 159 2.59 13.96 0.02
C VAL A 159 1.25 13.30 -0.28
N VAL A 160 1.10 12.01 0.05
CA VAL A 160 -0.16 11.27 -0.18
C VAL A 160 -1.28 11.80 0.71
N SER A 161 -0.96 12.24 1.93
CA SER A 161 -1.94 12.81 2.86
C SER A 161 -2.49 14.17 2.41
N ASP A 162 -1.79 14.87 1.51
CA ASP A 162 -2.21 16.18 0.98
C ASP A 162 -3.04 16.07 -0.31
N TRP A 163 -3.04 14.93 -0.99
CA TRP A 163 -3.80 14.76 -2.23
C TRP A 163 -5.31 14.91 -2.04
N THR A 164 -5.94 15.67 -2.94
CA THR A 164 -7.40 15.76 -3.03
C THR A 164 -8.01 14.41 -3.44
N PRO A 165 -9.33 14.22 -3.30
CA PRO A 165 -9.99 13.01 -3.77
C PRO A 165 -9.78 12.75 -5.27
N VAL A 166 -9.81 13.82 -6.09
CA VAL A 166 -9.58 13.75 -7.54
C VAL A 166 -8.14 13.34 -7.84
N GLU A 167 -7.15 13.96 -7.19
CA GLU A 167 -5.74 13.59 -7.35
C GLU A 167 -5.47 12.16 -6.89
N SER A 168 -6.07 11.74 -5.77
CA SER A 168 -5.98 10.36 -5.28
C SER A 168 -6.55 9.36 -6.29
N GLY A 169 -7.69 9.68 -6.91
CA GLY A 169 -8.28 8.85 -7.96
C GLY A 169 -7.35 8.74 -9.17
N VAL A 170 -6.87 9.85 -9.68
CA VAL A 170 -5.96 9.90 -10.83
C VAL A 170 -4.64 9.15 -10.55
N VAL A 171 -4.04 9.35 -9.37
CA VAL A 171 -2.81 8.67 -9.00
C VAL A 171 -3.03 7.17 -8.75
N SER A 172 -4.20 6.75 -8.26
CA SER A 172 -4.52 5.32 -8.12
C SER A 172 -4.46 4.58 -9.47
N ALA A 173 -4.97 5.19 -10.54
CA ALA A 173 -4.84 4.64 -11.90
C ALA A 173 -3.39 4.62 -12.38
N ALA A 174 -2.63 5.70 -12.15
CA ALA A 174 -1.22 5.77 -12.54
C ALA A 174 -0.35 4.74 -11.79
N LEU A 175 -0.66 4.45 -10.54
CA LEU A 175 -0.02 3.40 -9.74
C LEU A 175 -0.22 2.00 -10.34
N LEU A 176 -1.32 1.77 -11.06
CA LEU A 176 -1.60 0.56 -11.84
C LEU A 176 -1.02 0.58 -13.27
N GLY A 177 -0.20 1.60 -13.60
CA GLY A 177 0.43 1.72 -14.92
C GLY A 177 -0.46 2.25 -16.03
N LYS A 178 -1.64 2.81 -15.69
CA LYS A 178 -2.59 3.32 -16.69
C LYS A 178 -2.11 4.63 -17.31
N ASN A 179 -2.30 4.77 -18.61
CA ASN A 179 -2.14 6.04 -19.32
C ASN A 179 -3.35 6.98 -19.08
N GLN A 180 -3.32 8.19 -19.65
CA GLN A 180 -4.38 9.18 -19.43
C GLN A 180 -5.76 8.73 -19.92
N ALA A 181 -5.86 8.02 -21.04
CA ALA A 181 -7.13 7.53 -21.55
C ALA A 181 -7.68 6.41 -20.66
N GLU A 182 -6.82 5.44 -20.32
CA GLU A 182 -7.17 4.34 -19.42
C GLU A 182 -7.51 4.82 -18.01
N THR A 183 -6.93 5.94 -17.57
CA THR A 183 -7.27 6.59 -16.29
C THR A 183 -8.71 7.10 -16.29
N VAL A 184 -9.16 7.73 -17.38
CA VAL A 184 -10.55 8.20 -17.51
C VAL A 184 -11.49 7.00 -17.46
N ASP A 185 -11.22 5.96 -18.24
CA ASP A 185 -12.06 4.76 -18.29
C ASP A 185 -12.12 4.04 -16.93
N TYR A 186 -10.98 3.93 -16.24
CA TYR A 186 -10.91 3.36 -14.89
C TYR A 186 -11.75 4.15 -13.87
N LEU A 187 -11.66 5.47 -13.88
CA LEU A 187 -12.40 6.32 -12.95
C LEU A 187 -13.90 6.33 -13.25
N LEU A 188 -14.30 6.34 -14.53
CA LEU A 188 -15.71 6.19 -14.93
C LEU A 188 -16.28 4.87 -14.42
N ALA A 189 -15.55 3.76 -14.59
CA ALA A 189 -16.00 2.46 -14.13
C ALA A 189 -16.11 2.37 -12.60
N ARG A 190 -15.23 3.05 -11.86
CA ARG A 190 -15.15 2.94 -10.39
C ARG A 190 -15.99 3.97 -9.63
N GLN A 191 -16.18 5.17 -10.17
CA GLN A 191 -16.85 6.30 -9.52
C GLN A 191 -18.13 6.75 -10.24
N GLY A 192 -18.34 6.34 -11.49
CA GLY A 192 -19.42 6.84 -12.33
C GLY A 192 -19.16 8.24 -12.92
N ASP A 193 -18.00 8.84 -12.62
CA ASP A 193 -17.56 10.14 -13.13
C ASP A 193 -16.03 10.14 -13.27
N ALA A 194 -15.50 10.94 -14.19
CA ALA A 194 -14.08 11.07 -14.40
C ALA A 194 -13.68 12.46 -14.94
N PRO A 195 -12.51 12.96 -14.54
CA PRO A 195 -11.94 14.18 -15.12
C PRO A 195 -11.62 13.98 -16.61
N SER A 196 -11.54 15.09 -17.35
CA SER A 196 -11.02 15.08 -18.73
C SER A 196 -9.54 14.66 -18.76
N ARG A 197 -9.02 14.22 -19.92
CA ARG A 197 -7.59 13.88 -20.07
C ARG A 197 -6.65 15.02 -19.69
N GLN A 198 -7.02 16.26 -20.01
CA GLN A 198 -6.25 17.43 -19.57
C GLN A 198 -6.26 17.56 -18.04
N ALA A 199 -7.43 17.41 -17.41
CA ALA A 199 -7.55 17.45 -15.96
C ALA A 199 -6.83 16.28 -15.27
N VAL A 200 -6.72 15.10 -15.92
CA VAL A 200 -5.85 14.00 -15.48
C VAL A 200 -4.39 14.46 -15.44
N SER A 201 -3.88 15.03 -16.54
CA SER A 201 -2.51 15.55 -16.60
C SER A 201 -2.23 16.62 -15.53
N ASP A 202 -3.16 17.56 -15.37
CA ASP A 202 -3.01 18.63 -14.37
C ASP A 202 -3.04 18.06 -12.94
N SER A 203 -3.84 17.03 -12.68
CA SER A 203 -3.90 16.34 -11.39
C SER A 203 -2.61 15.59 -11.08
N LEU A 204 -2.03 14.88 -12.04
CA LEU A 204 -0.72 14.23 -11.86
C LEU A 204 0.39 15.25 -11.56
N SER A 205 0.36 16.41 -12.21
CA SER A 205 1.30 17.50 -11.97
C SER A 205 1.17 18.05 -10.54
N ARG A 206 -0.05 18.41 -10.10
CA ARG A 206 -0.31 18.89 -8.73
C ARG A 206 -0.02 17.85 -7.66
N ALA A 207 -0.22 16.57 -7.96
CA ALA A 207 0.11 15.48 -7.07
C ALA A 207 1.62 15.21 -6.95
N HIS A 208 2.48 15.93 -7.69
CA HIS A 208 3.91 15.68 -7.79
C HIS A 208 4.22 14.23 -8.22
N TRP A 209 3.36 13.66 -9.09
CA TRP A 209 3.37 12.24 -9.42
C TRP A 209 4.73 11.75 -9.93
N ASN A 210 5.40 12.51 -10.80
CA ASN A 210 6.70 12.10 -11.35
C ASN A 210 7.75 11.92 -10.25
N THR A 211 7.78 12.82 -9.25
CA THR A 211 8.69 12.71 -8.11
C THR A 211 8.34 11.50 -7.23
N VAL A 212 7.04 11.26 -7.00
CA VAL A 212 6.60 10.07 -6.25
C VAL A 212 6.95 8.79 -6.98
N LEU A 213 6.78 8.76 -8.31
CA LEU A 213 7.12 7.61 -9.13
C LEU A 213 8.63 7.32 -9.11
N ASP A 214 9.47 8.36 -9.21
CA ASP A 214 10.93 8.21 -9.09
C ASP A 214 11.32 7.60 -7.74
N VAL A 215 10.70 8.08 -6.66
CA VAL A 215 10.91 7.52 -5.31
C VAL A 215 10.47 6.05 -5.25
N LEU A 216 9.29 5.72 -5.80
CA LEU A 216 8.80 4.34 -5.83
C LEU A 216 9.74 3.41 -6.60
N ILE A 217 10.23 3.83 -7.76
CA ILE A 217 11.21 3.05 -8.55
C ILE A 217 12.49 2.81 -7.73
N ARG A 218 13.02 3.82 -7.03
CA ARG A 218 14.20 3.64 -6.17
C ARG A 218 13.94 2.73 -4.99
N MET A 219 12.74 2.76 -4.43
CA MET A 219 12.34 1.85 -3.36
C MET A 219 12.23 0.40 -3.85
N GLU A 220 11.61 0.21 -5.02
CA GLU A 220 11.51 -1.09 -5.69
C GLU A 220 12.92 -1.67 -5.97
N GLU A 221 13.82 -0.88 -6.56
CA GLU A 221 15.22 -1.27 -6.80
C GLU A 221 15.96 -1.60 -5.50
N LYS A 222 15.77 -0.82 -4.43
CA LYS A 222 16.45 -1.06 -3.15
C LYS A 222 15.93 -2.33 -2.47
N ILE A 223 14.63 -2.62 -2.54
CA ILE A 223 14.07 -3.89 -2.06
C ILE A 223 14.67 -5.03 -2.87
N PHE A 224 14.57 -4.97 -4.20
CA PHE A 224 15.07 -6.00 -5.12
C PHE A 224 16.53 -6.36 -4.82
N ARG A 225 17.42 -5.37 -4.77
CA ARG A 225 18.84 -5.59 -4.43
C ARG A 225 19.01 -6.22 -3.05
N SER A 226 18.21 -5.82 -2.07
CA SER A 226 18.31 -6.37 -0.70
C SER A 226 17.88 -7.83 -0.63
N LEU A 227 16.98 -8.28 -1.52
CA LEU A 227 16.65 -9.69 -1.68
C LEU A 227 17.85 -10.47 -2.22
N ASP A 228 18.50 -9.95 -3.27
CA ASP A 228 19.67 -10.60 -3.89
C ASP A 228 20.89 -10.66 -2.96
N TYR A 229 21.20 -9.58 -2.24
CA TYR A 229 22.33 -9.54 -1.30
C TYR A 229 22.12 -10.42 -0.06
N GLY A 230 20.88 -10.80 0.25
CA GLY A 230 20.56 -11.80 1.28
C GLY A 230 21.04 -13.22 0.91
N PHE A 231 21.34 -13.50 -0.36
CA PHE A 231 21.81 -14.80 -0.85
C PHE A 231 23.33 -14.95 -0.85
N VAL A 232 24.11 -13.86 -0.77
CA VAL A 232 25.58 -13.91 -0.92
C VAL A 232 26.32 -14.01 0.43
N GLN A 233 25.62 -13.83 1.55
CA GLN A 233 26.22 -13.84 2.90
C GLN A 233 25.58 -14.83 3.88
N ALA A 234 24.83 -15.84 3.39
CA ALA A 234 24.29 -16.94 4.20
C ALA A 234 25.10 -18.23 3.99
#